data_AF-A0A916VK42-F1
#
_entry.id   AF-A0A916VK42-F1
#
_cell.length_a   1.000
_cell.length_b   1.000
_cell.length_c   1.000
_cell.angle_alpha   90.00
_cell.angle_beta   90.00
_cell.angle_gamma   90.00
#
_symmetry.space_group_name_H-M   'P 1'
#
loop_
_entity.id
_entity.type
_entity.pdbx_description
1 polymer ?
#
loop_
_entity_poly.entity_id
_entity_poly.type
_entity_poly.pdbx_seq_one_letter_code
_entity_poly.pdbx_strand_id
1 'polypeptide(L)'
;MDVLAIDHVQLVMPQGEEDKARIFYEGILGIPETPKPAKLAKRGGAWFENKYVKIHLGVEDNFLPARKAHPALVVSDLEHLITKL
;
A
#
# COMPACT_ATOMS: atom_id res chain seq x y z
N MET A 1 -17.18 3.84 23.26
CA MET A 1 -16.22 3.02 22.49
C MET A 1 -15.97 3.83 21.26
N ASP A 2 -14.74 4.32 21.12
CA ASP A 2 -14.49 5.51 20.32
C ASP A 2 -13.58 5.14 19.17
N VAL A 3 -13.92 5.64 17.98
CA VAL A 3 -13.05 5.52 16.81
C VAL A 3 -11.94 6.55 16.96
N LEU A 4 -10.68 6.08 17.01
CA LEU A 4 -9.53 6.94 17.30
C LEU A 4 -8.87 7.49 16.03
N ALA A 5 -8.71 6.63 15.01
CA ALA A 5 -8.03 6.94 13.77
C ALA A 5 -8.30 5.86 12.72
N ILE A 6 -7.86 6.11 11.49
CA ILE A 6 -7.65 5.07 10.49
C ILE A 6 -6.38 4.31 10.88
N ASP A 7 -6.48 2.99 11.10
CA ASP A 7 -5.30 2.15 11.34
C ASP A 7 -4.52 1.89 10.05
N HIS A 8 -5.22 1.48 8.99
CA HIS A 8 -4.66 1.25 7.67
C HIS A 8 -5.71 1.51 6.58
N VAL A 9 -5.25 1.68 5.35
CA VAL A 9 -6.10 1.65 4.16
C VAL A 9 -5.81 0.38 3.37
N GLN A 10 -6.86 -0.26 2.86
CA GLN A 10 -6.72 -1.39 1.94
C GLN A 10 -7.00 -0.94 0.52
N LEU A 11 -6.06 -1.23 -0.37
CA LEU A 11 -6.22 -1.12 -1.82
C LEU A 11 -6.24 -2.52 -2.42
N VAL A 12 -6.95 -2.67 -3.53
CA VAL A 12 -6.93 -3.90 -4.32
C VAL A 12 -5.84 -3.82 -5.38
N MET A 13 -5.25 -4.96 -5.70
CA MET A 13 -4.26 -5.12 -6.77
C MET A 13 -4.52 -6.42 -7.54
N PRO A 14 -4.09 -6.52 -8.81
CA PRO A 14 -4.13 -7.79 -9.54
C PRO A 14 -3.14 -8.81 -8.96
N GLN A 15 -3.41 -10.09 -9.18
CA GLN A 15 -2.52 -11.19 -8.80
C GLN A 15 -1.19 -11.14 -9.55
N GLY A 16 -0.07 -11.41 -8.86
CA GLY A 16 1.26 -11.54 -9.47
C GLY A 16 2.00 -10.22 -9.70
N GLU A 17 1.44 -9.10 -9.22
CA GLU A 17 2.05 -7.76 -9.35
C GLU A 17 2.75 -7.29 -8.06
N GLU A 18 3.02 -8.19 -7.11
CA GLU A 18 3.66 -7.88 -5.83
C GLU A 18 5.04 -7.24 -6.01
N ASP A 19 5.82 -7.65 -7.00
CA ASP A 19 7.12 -7.06 -7.26
C ASP A 19 7.00 -5.61 -7.79
N LYS A 20 6.00 -5.31 -8.62
CA LYS A 20 5.71 -3.93 -9.02
C LYS A 20 5.25 -3.09 -7.82
N ALA A 21 4.45 -3.68 -6.93
CA ALA A 21 4.07 -3.01 -5.69
C ALA A 21 5.29 -2.68 -4.82
N ARG A 22 6.24 -3.61 -4.64
CA ARG A 22 7.49 -3.35 -3.91
C ARG A 22 8.31 -2.23 -4.53
N ILE A 23 8.49 -2.26 -5.85
CA ILE A 23 9.22 -1.20 -6.57
C ILE A 23 8.60 0.17 -6.28
N PHE A 24 7.27 0.29 -6.30
CA PHE A 24 6.60 1.57 -6.07
C PHE A 24 6.54 1.97 -4.60
N TYR A 25 5.94 1.14 -3.73
CA TYR A 25 5.66 1.51 -2.34
C TYR A 25 6.93 1.51 -1.48
N GLU A 26 7.80 0.52 -1.63
CA GLU A 26 9.07 0.48 -0.89
C GLU A 26 10.16 1.27 -1.61
N GLY A 27 10.34 1.07 -2.92
CA GLY A 27 11.42 1.72 -3.67
C GLY A 27 11.23 3.22 -3.87
N ILE A 28 10.07 3.65 -4.40
CA ILE A 28 9.82 5.06 -4.73
C ILE A 28 9.30 5.83 -3.52
N LEU A 29 8.23 5.33 -2.88
CA LEU A 29 7.61 6.01 -1.74
C LEU A 29 8.39 5.82 -0.43
N GLY A 30 9.31 4.85 -0.36
CA GLY A 30 10.12 4.62 0.83
C GLY A 30 9.35 4.03 2.01
N ILE A 31 8.22 3.37 1.76
CA ILE A 31 7.40 2.72 2.80
C ILE A 31 7.81 1.23 2.88
N PRO A 32 8.47 0.78 3.97
CA PRO A 32 8.99 -0.58 4.05
C PRO A 32 7.91 -1.66 3.94
N GLU A 33 8.23 -2.77 3.26
CA GLU A 33 7.36 -3.95 3.27
C GLU A 33 7.36 -4.59 4.67
N THR A 34 6.18 -4.97 5.15
CA THR A 34 5.96 -5.66 6.42
C THR A 34 5.38 -7.05 6.16
N PRO A 35 5.90 -8.10 6.82
CA PRO A 35 5.41 -9.46 6.61
C PRO A 35 3.96 -9.59 7.04
N LYS A 36 3.13 -10.14 6.15
CA LYS A 36 1.74 -10.46 6.45
C LYS A 36 1.66 -11.52 7.56
N PRO A 37 0.62 -11.49 8.40
CA PRO A 37 0.33 -12.59 9.31
C PRO A 37 0.27 -13.93 8.57
N ALA A 38 0.78 -15.01 9.19
CA ALA A 38 0.92 -16.31 8.53
C ALA A 38 -0.37 -16.84 7.88
N LYS A 39 -1.53 -16.55 8.47
CA LYS A 39 -2.85 -16.94 7.93
C LYS A 39 -3.22 -16.22 6.63
N LEU A 40 -2.65 -15.04 6.38
CA LEU A 40 -2.91 -14.21 5.20
C LEU A 40 -1.81 -14.30 4.14
N ALA A 41 -0.63 -14.80 4.49
CA ALA A 41 0.51 -14.89 3.58
C ALA A 41 0.22 -15.69 2.29
N LYS A 42 -0.64 -16.72 2.37
CA LYS A 42 -1.02 -17.55 1.21
C LYS A 42 -1.96 -16.86 0.21
N ARG A 43 -2.47 -15.66 0.52
CA ARG A 43 -3.47 -14.94 -0.30
C ARG A 43 -2.87 -13.97 -1.32
N GLY A 44 -1.55 -13.98 -1.50
CA GLY A 44 -0.85 -12.98 -2.34
C GLY A 44 -0.92 -11.56 -1.74
N GLY A 45 -0.43 -10.57 -2.47
CA GLY A 45 -0.40 -9.16 -2.07
C GLY A 45 0.70 -8.83 -1.08
N ALA A 46 0.79 -7.56 -0.69
CA ALA A 46 1.88 -7.02 0.13
C ALA A 46 1.37 -5.95 1.11
N TRP A 47 2.01 -5.83 2.27
CA TRP A 47 1.72 -4.79 3.27
C TRP A 47 2.91 -3.85 3.36
N PHE A 48 2.66 -2.54 3.36
CA PHE A 48 3.67 -1.51 3.48
C PHE A 48 3.35 -0.63 4.67
N GLU A 49 4.27 -0.58 5.64
CA GLU A 49 4.02 0.09 6.92
C GLU A 49 5.23 0.88 7.40
N ASN A 50 4.96 2.05 7.97
CA ASN A 50 5.88 2.76 8.85
C ASN A 50 5.09 3.33 10.04
N LYS A 51 5.75 4.16 10.86
CA LYS A 51 5.13 4.79 12.04
C LYS A 51 3.85 5.60 11.72
N TYR A 52 3.74 6.15 10.52
CA TYR A 52 2.71 7.13 10.14
C TYR A 52 1.68 6.58 9.15
N VAL A 53 2.07 5.63 8.30
CA VAL A 53 1.28 5.17 7.16
C VAL A 53 1.29 3.65 7.10
N LYS A 54 0.10 3.05 6.95
CA LYS A 54 -0.09 1.63 6.67
C LYS A 54 -0.97 1.44 5.45
N ILE A 55 -0.42 0.85 4.39
CA ILE A 55 -1.11 0.56 3.13
C ILE A 55 -1.03 -0.93 2.88
N HIS A 56 -2.18 -1.58 2.81
CA HIS A 56 -2.29 -3.01 2.55
C HIS A 56 -2.82 -3.21 1.14
N LEU A 57 -2.10 -4.00 0.33
CA LEU A 57 -2.56 -4.40 -0.98
C LEU A 57 -3.10 -5.83 -0.93
N GLY A 58 -4.40 -5.96 -1.16
CA GLY A 58 -5.09 -7.24 -1.30
C GLY A 58 -5.19 -7.64 -2.76
N VAL A 59 -4.89 -8.91 -3.07
CA VAL A 59 -5.14 -9.46 -4.41
C VAL A 59 -6.64 -9.65 -4.60
N GLU A 60 -7.16 -9.20 -5.74
CA GLU A 60 -8.57 -9.36 -6.13
C GLU A 60 -8.65 -10.00 -7.53
N ASP A 61 -9.47 -11.04 -7.66
CA ASP A 61 -9.80 -11.64 -8.95
C ASP A 61 -10.65 -10.66 -9.77
N ASN A 62 -10.39 -10.55 -11.07
CA ASN A 62 -11.03 -9.55 -11.94
C ASN A 62 -10.83 -8.09 -11.46
N PHE A 63 -9.62 -7.78 -10.96
CA PHE A 63 -9.22 -6.46 -10.49
C PHE A 63 -9.75 -5.31 -11.37
N LEU A 64 -10.44 -4.38 -10.74
CA LEU A 64 -10.85 -3.10 -11.32
C LEU A 64 -10.22 -1.95 -10.53
N PRO A 65 -9.44 -1.06 -11.16
CA PRO A 65 -8.79 0.04 -10.45
C PRO A 65 -9.82 1.06 -9.94
N ALA A 66 -9.67 1.49 -8.69
CA ALA A 66 -10.45 2.59 -8.14
C ALA A 66 -10.10 3.89 -8.87
N ARG A 67 -11.07 4.48 -9.59
CA ARG A 67 -10.84 5.68 -10.42
C ARG A 67 -11.02 7.01 -9.69
N LYS A 68 -11.57 6.99 -8.47
CA LYS A 68 -11.91 8.21 -7.71
C LYS A 68 -11.59 8.10 -6.23
N ALA A 69 -12.00 7.01 -5.58
CA ALA A 69 -11.65 6.78 -4.18
C ALA A 69 -10.14 6.51 -4.08
N HIS A 70 -9.44 7.28 -3.25
CA HIS A 70 -8.01 7.13 -3.03
C HIS A 70 -7.64 7.60 -1.62
N PRO A 71 -6.61 6.99 -1.00
CA PRO A 71 -5.90 7.63 0.09
C PRO A 71 -5.05 8.77 -0.46
N ALA A 72 -4.99 9.88 0.26
CA ALA A 72 -4.06 10.97 0.00
C ALA A 72 -2.94 10.91 1.03
N LEU A 73 -1.69 10.83 0.57
CA LEU A 73 -0.52 10.75 1.43
C LEU A 73 0.11 12.13 1.59
N VAL A 74 0.41 12.51 2.83
CA VAL A 74 1.19 13.72 3.11
C VAL A 74 2.66 13.36 2.97
N VAL A 75 3.40 14.15 2.19
CA VAL A 75 4.84 13.98 1.97
C VAL A 75 5.57 15.24 2.42
N SER A 76 6.76 15.08 2.99
CA SER A 76 7.56 16.22 3.46
C SER A 76 8.22 17.01 2.34
N ASP A 77 8.43 16.38 1.19
CA ASP A 77 9.06 16.96 0.01
C ASP A 77 8.43 16.38 -1.27
N LEU A 78 7.40 17.06 -1.76
CA LEU A 78 6.67 16.65 -2.96
C LEU A 78 7.51 16.83 -4.22
N GLU A 79 8.32 17.89 -4.29
CA GLU A 79 9.14 18.20 -5.46
C GLU A 79 10.20 17.12 -5.68
N HIS A 80 10.90 16.70 -4.62
CA HIS A 80 11.86 15.62 -4.69
C HIS A 80 11.21 14.28 -5.06
N LEU A 81 10.04 13.96 -4.48
CA LEU A 81 9.32 12.73 -4.81
C LEU A 81 8.97 12.66 -6.30
N ILE A 82 8.54 13.77 -6.92
CA ILE A 82 8.22 13.83 -8.34
C ILE A 82 9.43 13.45 -9.22
N THR A 83 10.67 13.73 -8.80
CA THR A 83 11.87 13.33 -9.58
C THR A 83 12.11 11.82 -9.64
N LYS A 84 11.43 11.05 -8.78
CA LYS A 84 11.54 9.59 -8.69
C LYS A 84 10.38 8.84 -9.35
N LEU A 85 9.34 9.55 -9.78
CA LEU A 85 8.14 9.01 -10.44
C LEU A 85 8.36 8.90 -11.95
#